data_AF-A0A2V6AQ39-F1
#
_entry.id   AF-A0A2V6AQ39-F1
#
_cell.length_a   1.000
_cell.length_b   1.000
_cell.length_c   1.000
_cell.angle_alpha   90.00
_cell.angle_beta   90.00
_cell.angle_gamma   90.00
#
_symmetry.space_group_name_H-M   'P 1'
#
loop_
_entity.id
_entity.type
_entity.pdbx_description
1 polymer ?
#
loop_
_entity_poly.entity_id
_entity_poly.type
_entity_poly.pdbx_seq_one_letter_code
_entity_poly.pdbx_strand_id
1 'polypeptide(L)'
;YQQLRRYAQEKSTFERILAFEPNDPVTKSQHAFVELDSKADTRPLREVIDSIRDKNPAALPSITDNWLLCAFAERDPAAARKALIALGENPPSLGPISNGEVLNRPFMEGVIARVAKDDTKARSAFTAARAEQEKTVRAQPNYAPALCVLGLIDAGLGRKEEALREGRRAVELCPIGNDAFRGIAMIKYLATIAAWVGEEDLACEQLAIATRKPGDLSYGQLKLMPFWDSLRGDPRFEKIVASLAPKDQETMKTAGVSQNGAGGNQRHGRAGRETERAGASESNALQFAAATSRSIRRSSTRDQRSVSRDRAGAQQK
;
A
#
# COMPACT_ATOMS: atom_id res chain seq x y z
N TYR A 1 -5.77 9.43 -8.04
CA TYR A 1 -6.38 10.36 -7.05
C TYR A 1 -5.93 10.05 -5.62
N GLN A 2 -5.78 8.78 -5.23
CA GLN A 2 -5.21 8.30 -3.96
C GLN A 2 -3.99 9.08 -3.47
N GLN A 3 -2.94 9.14 -4.29
CA GLN A 3 -1.64 9.74 -3.92
C GLN A 3 -1.72 11.24 -3.64
N LEU A 4 -2.71 11.91 -4.24
CA LEU A 4 -2.97 13.32 -4.01
C LEU A 4 -3.97 13.54 -2.87
N ARG A 5 -4.40 12.47 -2.19
CA ARG A 5 -5.44 12.43 -1.14
C ARG A 5 -6.75 13.08 -1.60
N ARG A 6 -7.05 12.93 -2.90
CA ARG A 6 -8.25 13.45 -3.57
C ARG A 6 -9.38 12.42 -3.52
N TYR A 7 -9.75 12.02 -2.30
CA TYR A 7 -10.63 10.87 -2.05
C TYR A 7 -12.03 11.03 -2.64
N ALA A 8 -12.56 12.25 -2.71
CA ALA A 8 -13.87 12.49 -3.36
C ALA A 8 -13.81 12.21 -4.87
N GLN A 9 -12.78 12.70 -5.57
CA GLN A 9 -12.60 12.41 -7.00
C GLN A 9 -12.26 10.95 -7.26
N GLU A 10 -11.49 10.33 -6.37
CA GLU A 10 -11.21 8.89 -6.41
C GLU A 10 -12.49 8.06 -6.35
N LYS A 11 -13.31 8.30 -5.33
CA LYS A 11 -14.58 7.60 -5.14
C LYS A 11 -15.51 7.78 -6.35
N SER A 12 -15.66 9.02 -6.83
CA SER A 12 -16.46 9.34 -8.03
C SER A 12 -15.93 8.64 -9.30
N THR A 13 -14.62 8.44 -9.42
CA THR A 13 -14.03 7.69 -10.55
C THR A 13 -14.43 6.23 -10.50
N PHE A 14 -14.36 5.59 -9.32
CA PHE A 14 -14.82 4.20 -9.17
C PHE A 14 -16.33 4.05 -9.36
N GLU A 15 -17.13 5.00 -8.88
CA GLU A 15 -18.59 5.01 -9.11
C GLU A 15 -18.92 5.04 -10.61
N ARG A 16 -18.18 5.83 -11.40
CA ARG A 16 -18.33 5.86 -12.86
C ARG A 16 -17.98 4.52 -13.50
N ILE A 17 -16.94 3.83 -13.02
CA ILE A 17 -16.57 2.50 -13.53
C ILE A 17 -17.68 1.49 -13.18
N LEU A 18 -18.19 1.52 -11.94
CA LEU A 18 -19.27 0.64 -11.48
C LEU A 18 -20.60 0.90 -12.20
N ALA A 19 -20.82 2.07 -12.77
CA ALA A 19 -21.97 2.31 -13.63
C ALA A 19 -21.93 1.49 -14.93
N PHE A 20 -20.74 1.16 -15.44
CA PHE A 20 -20.53 0.32 -16.62
C PHE A 20 -20.34 -1.16 -16.27
N GLU A 21 -19.60 -1.44 -15.19
CA GLU A 21 -19.32 -2.81 -14.72
C GLU A 21 -19.75 -2.98 -13.24
N PRO A 22 -21.07 -3.08 -12.95
CA PRO A 22 -21.59 -3.04 -11.57
C PRO A 22 -21.17 -4.20 -10.68
N ASN A 23 -20.54 -5.23 -11.24
CA ASN A 23 -20.14 -6.44 -10.54
C ASN A 23 -18.63 -6.67 -10.52
N ASP A 24 -17.82 -5.71 -10.98
CA ASP A 24 -16.37 -5.85 -10.91
C ASP A 24 -15.89 -5.86 -9.44
N PRO A 25 -15.35 -6.99 -8.94
CA PRO A 25 -14.98 -7.15 -7.54
C PRO A 25 -13.82 -6.23 -7.13
N VAL A 26 -12.88 -5.99 -8.04
CA VAL A 26 -11.71 -5.15 -7.79
C VAL A 26 -12.15 -3.71 -7.56
N THR A 27 -12.94 -3.14 -8.48
CA THR A 27 -13.45 -1.78 -8.39
C THR A 27 -14.32 -1.59 -7.14
N LYS A 28 -15.19 -2.55 -6.81
CA LYS A 28 -15.96 -2.50 -5.55
C LYS A 28 -15.06 -2.43 -4.32
N SER A 29 -14.03 -3.28 -4.27
CA SER A 29 -13.10 -3.30 -3.15
C SER A 29 -12.29 -2.00 -3.06
N GLN A 30 -11.83 -1.45 -4.18
CA GLN A 30 -11.08 -0.20 -4.22
C GLN A 30 -11.94 1.00 -3.84
N HIS A 31 -13.18 1.06 -4.33
CA HIS A 31 -14.15 2.08 -3.92
C HIS A 31 -14.39 2.06 -2.41
N ALA A 32 -14.57 0.89 -1.81
CA ALA A 32 -14.76 0.76 -0.37
C ALA A 32 -13.47 1.05 0.43
N PHE A 33 -12.31 0.71 -0.12
CA PHE A 33 -11.00 1.00 0.48
C PHE A 33 -10.75 2.51 0.68
N VAL A 34 -11.38 3.38 -0.11
CA VAL A 34 -11.30 4.84 0.08
C VAL A 34 -11.77 5.27 1.47
N GLU A 35 -12.79 4.62 2.05
CA GLU A 35 -13.28 4.95 3.41
C GLU A 35 -12.27 4.54 4.49
N LEU A 36 -11.57 3.42 4.28
CA LEU A 36 -10.45 3.01 5.13
C LEU A 36 -9.36 4.08 5.09
N ASP A 37 -8.88 4.45 3.90
CA ASP A 37 -7.78 5.40 3.73
C ASP A 37 -8.13 6.80 4.24
N SER A 38 -9.31 7.29 3.90
CA SER A 38 -9.70 8.67 4.20
C SER A 38 -10.17 8.85 5.63
N LYS A 39 -10.96 7.93 6.18
CA LYS A 39 -11.67 8.10 7.47
C LYS A 39 -11.29 7.09 8.53
N ALA A 40 -10.36 6.18 8.25
CA ALA A 40 -10.07 5.06 9.12
C ALA A 40 -11.31 4.17 9.37
N ASP A 41 -12.19 4.02 8.38
CA ASP A 41 -13.39 3.18 8.49
C ASP A 41 -13.25 1.89 7.66
N THR A 42 -13.11 0.75 8.34
CA THR A 42 -12.97 -0.56 7.68
C THR A 42 -14.31 -1.17 7.28
N ARG A 43 -15.43 -0.69 7.81
CA ARG A 43 -16.75 -1.35 7.67
C ARG A 43 -17.16 -1.51 6.19
N PRO A 44 -17.09 -0.48 5.32
CA PRO A 44 -17.51 -0.63 3.93
C PRO A 44 -16.67 -1.68 3.18
N LEU A 45 -15.38 -1.74 3.48
CA LEU A 45 -14.47 -2.69 2.83
C LEU A 45 -14.77 -4.12 3.29
N ARG A 46 -14.97 -4.31 4.60
CA ARG A 46 -15.37 -5.62 5.16
C ARG A 46 -16.68 -6.11 4.55
N GLU A 47 -17.69 -5.26 4.47
CA GLU A 47 -18.99 -5.60 3.86
C GLU A 47 -18.85 -6.04 2.40
N VAL A 48 -18.00 -5.37 1.62
CA VAL A 48 -17.71 -5.78 0.24
C VAL A 48 -16.99 -7.13 0.19
N ILE A 49 -15.99 -7.35 1.05
CA ILE A 49 -15.26 -8.62 1.13
C ILE A 49 -16.22 -9.77 1.49
N ASP A 50 -17.07 -9.57 2.49
CA ASP A 50 -18.05 -10.58 2.94
C ASP A 50 -19.10 -10.84 1.85
N SER A 51 -19.62 -9.78 1.20
CA SER A 51 -20.54 -9.97 0.06
C SER A 51 -19.89 -10.71 -1.11
N ILE A 52 -18.60 -10.50 -1.39
CA ILE A 52 -17.89 -11.24 -2.43
C ILE A 52 -17.70 -12.69 -1.98
N ARG A 53 -17.32 -12.93 -0.73
CA ARG A 53 -17.18 -14.29 -0.17
C ARG A 53 -18.47 -15.09 -0.31
N ASP A 54 -19.62 -14.48 -0.01
CA ASP A 54 -20.92 -15.16 -0.01
C ASP A 54 -21.48 -15.36 -1.42
N LYS A 55 -21.32 -14.37 -2.30
CA LYS A 55 -22.01 -14.36 -3.62
C LYS A 55 -21.11 -14.74 -4.79
N ASN A 56 -19.81 -14.53 -4.67
CA ASN A 56 -18.82 -14.80 -5.72
C ASN A 56 -17.44 -15.16 -5.13
N PRO A 57 -17.32 -16.27 -4.39
CA PRO A 57 -16.07 -16.64 -3.73
C PRO A 57 -14.90 -16.81 -4.69
N ALA A 58 -15.17 -17.16 -5.97
CA ALA A 58 -14.16 -17.28 -7.01
C ALA A 58 -13.44 -15.96 -7.33
N ALA A 59 -14.01 -14.81 -6.95
CA ALA A 59 -13.39 -13.50 -7.12
C ALA A 59 -12.47 -13.10 -5.95
N LEU A 60 -12.45 -13.82 -4.82
CA LEU A 60 -11.61 -13.48 -3.67
C LEU A 60 -10.11 -13.32 -4.00
N PRO A 61 -9.49 -14.16 -4.86
CA PRO A 61 -8.09 -13.99 -5.24
C PRO A 61 -7.77 -12.64 -5.89
N SER A 62 -8.77 -11.96 -6.48
CA SER A 62 -8.56 -10.67 -7.14
C SER A 62 -8.56 -9.46 -6.18
N ILE A 63 -8.94 -9.66 -4.92
CA ILE A 63 -9.06 -8.59 -3.92
C ILE A 63 -8.18 -8.83 -2.68
N THR A 64 -7.22 -9.75 -2.77
CA THR A 64 -6.41 -10.21 -1.62
C THR A 64 -5.64 -9.10 -0.94
N ASP A 65 -5.15 -8.11 -1.69
CA ASP A 65 -4.40 -6.98 -1.13
C ASP A 65 -5.29 -6.13 -0.22
N ASN A 66 -6.47 -5.74 -0.71
CA ASN A 66 -7.45 -4.99 0.09
C ASN A 66 -7.97 -5.83 1.26
N TRP A 67 -8.14 -7.14 1.06
CA TRP A 67 -8.54 -8.04 2.14
C TRP A 67 -7.47 -8.16 3.24
N LEU A 68 -6.19 -8.32 2.87
CA LEU A 68 -5.07 -8.33 3.81
C LEU A 68 -5.00 -7.02 4.61
N LEU A 69 -5.10 -5.87 3.94
CA LEU A 69 -5.08 -4.56 4.60
C LEU A 69 -6.26 -4.38 5.55
N CYS A 70 -7.47 -4.80 5.14
CA CYS A 70 -8.65 -4.79 6.02
C CYS A 70 -8.42 -5.67 7.26
N ALA A 71 -7.92 -6.90 7.07
CA ALA A 71 -7.65 -7.82 8.16
C ALA A 71 -6.58 -7.29 9.13
N PHE A 72 -5.53 -6.65 8.60
CA PHE A 72 -4.53 -5.98 9.44
C PHE A 72 -5.13 -4.82 10.21
N ALA A 73 -5.90 -3.95 9.56
CA ALA A 73 -6.59 -2.84 10.21
C ALA A 73 -7.46 -3.30 11.40
N GLU A 74 -8.17 -4.41 11.22
CA GLU A 74 -9.08 -4.98 12.22
C GLU A 74 -8.39 -5.88 13.25
N ARG A 75 -7.06 -6.08 13.15
CA ARG A 75 -6.29 -7.00 14.00
C ARG A 75 -6.85 -8.43 13.94
N ASP A 76 -7.31 -8.86 12.76
CA ASP A 76 -7.81 -10.21 12.51
C ASP A 76 -6.76 -11.07 11.78
N PRO A 77 -5.88 -11.77 12.52
CA PRO A 77 -4.88 -12.63 11.90
C PRO A 77 -5.50 -13.86 11.22
N ALA A 78 -6.72 -14.25 11.55
CA ALA A 78 -7.39 -15.38 10.90
C ALA A 78 -7.88 -14.97 9.49
N ALA A 79 -8.48 -13.79 9.35
CA ALA A 79 -8.81 -13.22 8.05
C ALA A 79 -7.56 -12.98 7.21
N ALA A 80 -6.47 -12.46 7.80
CA ALA A 80 -5.22 -12.25 7.08
C ALA A 80 -4.63 -13.56 6.54
N ARG A 81 -4.67 -14.65 7.31
CA ARG A 81 -4.28 -16.00 6.84
C ARG A 81 -5.14 -16.47 5.68
N LYS A 82 -6.47 -16.30 5.76
CA LYS A 82 -7.39 -16.69 4.67
C LYS A 82 -7.10 -15.89 3.39
N ALA A 83 -6.83 -14.60 3.50
CA ALA A 83 -6.46 -13.75 2.37
C ALA A 83 -5.13 -14.20 1.74
N LEU A 84 -4.12 -14.51 2.57
CA LEU A 84 -2.82 -15.00 2.11
C LEU A 84 -2.89 -16.39 1.45
N ILE A 85 -3.82 -17.24 1.88
CA ILE A 85 -4.12 -18.53 1.23
C ILE A 85 -4.80 -18.29 -0.13
N ALA A 86 -5.81 -17.40 -0.18
CA ALA A 86 -6.52 -17.08 -1.42
C ALA A 86 -5.61 -16.43 -2.49
N LEU A 87 -4.55 -15.74 -2.07
CA LEU A 87 -3.53 -15.19 -2.95
C LEU A 87 -2.81 -16.28 -3.78
N GLY A 88 -2.68 -17.50 -3.25
CA GLY A 88 -2.00 -18.61 -3.92
C GLY A 88 -0.54 -18.30 -4.25
N GLU A 89 -0.04 -18.73 -5.39
CA GLU A 89 1.37 -18.51 -5.79
C GLU A 89 1.67 -17.06 -6.22
N ASN A 90 0.69 -16.17 -6.19
CA ASN A 90 0.93 -14.76 -6.52
C ASN A 90 1.80 -14.11 -5.44
N PRO A 91 2.74 -13.24 -5.83
CA PRO A 91 3.59 -12.54 -4.88
C PRO A 91 2.74 -11.61 -4.00
N PRO A 92 2.87 -11.66 -2.66
CA PRO A 92 2.17 -10.73 -1.80
C PRO A 92 2.69 -9.31 -1.93
N SER A 93 1.77 -8.36 -1.78
CA SER A 93 2.02 -6.93 -1.67
C SER A 93 1.43 -6.44 -0.36
N LEU A 94 2.17 -5.63 0.40
CA LEU A 94 1.63 -4.83 1.50
C LEU A 94 1.18 -3.46 1.01
N GLY A 95 0.71 -3.35 -0.25
CA GLY A 95 0.15 -2.13 -0.85
C GLY A 95 0.78 -0.83 -0.32
N PRO A 96 0.15 -0.11 0.62
CA PRO A 96 0.66 1.15 1.15
C PRO A 96 2.02 1.13 1.84
N ILE A 97 2.59 -0.02 2.20
CA ILE A 97 3.97 -0.12 2.67
C ILE A 97 4.91 -0.42 1.51
N SER A 98 4.52 -1.32 0.61
CA SER A 98 5.31 -1.76 -0.53
C SER A 98 4.80 -1.15 -1.82
N ASN A 99 5.52 -0.16 -2.35
CA ASN A 99 5.20 0.53 -3.62
C ASN A 99 5.43 -0.37 -4.85
N GLY A 100 4.74 -1.52 -4.91
CA GLY A 100 4.87 -2.54 -5.96
C GLY A 100 6.03 -3.53 -5.77
N GLU A 101 6.67 -3.53 -4.60
CA GLU A 101 7.76 -4.45 -4.30
C GLU A 101 7.20 -5.80 -3.88
N VAL A 102 7.70 -6.87 -4.51
CA VAL A 102 7.36 -8.24 -4.19
C VAL A 102 7.93 -8.57 -2.82
N LEU A 103 7.05 -8.80 -1.86
CA LEU A 103 7.41 -9.39 -0.58
C LEU A 103 7.43 -10.90 -0.75
N ASN A 104 8.32 -11.60 -0.07
CA ASN A 104 8.24 -13.06 -0.05
C ASN A 104 7.10 -13.53 0.87
N ARG A 105 6.53 -14.69 0.57
CA ARG A 105 5.44 -15.29 1.35
C ARG A 105 5.81 -15.48 2.83
N PRO A 106 7.01 -15.97 3.18
CA PRO A 106 7.41 -16.09 4.60
C PRO A 106 7.41 -14.74 5.35
N PHE A 107 7.72 -13.62 4.69
CA PHE A 107 7.63 -12.31 5.31
C PHE A 107 6.19 -11.99 5.74
N MET A 108 5.22 -12.22 4.86
CA MET A 108 3.80 -12.02 5.18
C MET A 108 3.32 -12.92 6.31
N GLU A 109 3.76 -14.17 6.33
CA GLU A 109 3.48 -15.09 7.43
C GLU A 109 4.04 -14.57 8.75
N GLY A 110 5.26 -14.00 8.73
CA GLY A 110 5.87 -13.33 9.87
C GLY A 110 5.06 -12.14 10.37
N VAL A 111 4.58 -11.28 9.46
CA VAL A 111 3.71 -10.15 9.81
C VAL A 111 2.40 -10.62 10.43
N ILE A 112 1.75 -11.61 9.84
CA ILE A 112 0.50 -12.19 10.35
C ILE A 112 0.71 -12.79 11.74
N ALA A 113 1.81 -13.52 11.94
CA ALA A 113 2.15 -14.10 13.24
C ALA A 113 2.45 -13.02 14.29
N ARG A 114 3.13 -11.93 13.91
CA ARG A 114 3.34 -10.77 14.79
C ARG A 114 2.02 -10.11 15.20
N VAL A 115 1.09 -9.93 14.27
CA VAL A 115 -0.27 -9.41 14.58
C VAL A 115 -1.02 -10.37 15.50
N ALA A 116 -0.82 -11.68 15.33
CA ALA A 116 -1.37 -12.71 16.21
C ALA A 116 -0.67 -12.82 17.58
N LYS A 117 0.41 -12.05 17.82
CA LYS A 117 1.29 -12.15 18.99
C LYS A 117 1.86 -13.56 19.20
N ASP A 118 2.13 -14.26 18.09
CA ASP A 118 2.78 -15.57 18.08
C ASP A 118 4.27 -15.40 17.73
N ASP A 119 5.07 -15.02 18.72
CA ASP A 119 6.48 -14.66 18.55
C ASP A 119 7.32 -15.81 17.98
N THR A 120 6.99 -17.05 18.35
CA THR A 120 7.67 -18.25 17.84
C THR A 120 7.44 -18.40 16.34
N LYS A 121 6.18 -18.32 15.88
CA LYS A 121 5.89 -18.39 14.44
C LYS A 121 6.43 -17.18 13.70
N ALA A 122 6.35 -15.98 14.28
CA ALA A 122 6.89 -14.77 13.67
C ALA A 122 8.39 -14.90 13.43
N ARG A 123 9.16 -15.32 14.44
CA ARG A 123 10.62 -15.52 14.34
C ARG A 123 10.98 -16.58 13.32
N SER A 124 10.26 -17.70 13.29
CA SER A 124 10.48 -18.76 12.31
C SER A 124 10.25 -18.25 10.87
N ALA A 125 9.12 -17.60 10.63
CA ALA A 125 8.74 -17.09 9.32
C ALA A 125 9.69 -15.97 8.82
N PHE A 126 10.06 -15.01 9.69
CA PHE A 126 11.04 -13.99 9.32
C PHE A 126 12.44 -14.58 9.08
N THR A 127 12.84 -15.65 9.78
CA THR A 127 14.12 -16.32 9.52
C THR A 127 14.14 -16.94 8.11
N ALA A 128 13.04 -17.60 7.72
CA ALA A 128 12.87 -18.12 6.36
C ALA A 128 12.86 -16.99 5.32
N ALA A 129 12.13 -15.91 5.59
CA ALA A 129 12.07 -14.72 4.73
C ALA A 129 13.46 -14.12 4.50
N ARG A 130 14.29 -14.05 5.55
CA ARG A 130 15.64 -13.50 5.50
C ARG A 130 16.53 -14.29 4.56
N ALA A 131 16.50 -15.63 4.66
CA ALA A 131 17.33 -16.49 3.84
C ALA A 131 17.04 -16.35 2.33
N GLU A 132 15.79 -16.09 1.96
CA GLU A 132 15.41 -15.78 0.59
C GLU A 132 15.85 -14.37 0.18
N GLN A 133 15.57 -13.38 1.03
CA GLN A 133 15.85 -11.98 0.72
C GLN A 133 17.36 -11.68 0.60
N GLU A 134 18.20 -12.36 1.38
CA GLU A 134 19.65 -12.26 1.26
C GLU A 134 20.15 -12.66 -0.14
N LYS A 135 19.51 -13.62 -0.80
CA LYS A 135 19.88 -14.01 -2.18
C LYS A 135 19.59 -12.87 -3.14
N THR A 136 18.44 -12.21 -2.99
CA THR A 136 18.04 -11.03 -3.78
C THR A 136 19.02 -9.88 -3.59
N VAL A 137 19.38 -9.58 -2.34
CA VAL A 137 20.35 -8.51 -2.02
C VAL A 137 21.74 -8.84 -2.54
N ARG A 138 22.21 -10.08 -2.44
CA ARG A 138 23.51 -10.49 -3.02
C ARG A 138 23.54 -10.34 -4.53
N ALA A 139 22.45 -10.68 -5.22
CA ALA A 139 22.33 -10.51 -6.66
C ALA A 139 22.25 -9.03 -7.08
N GLN A 140 21.67 -8.18 -6.24
CA GLN A 140 21.44 -6.76 -6.52
C GLN A 140 21.77 -5.88 -5.30
N PRO A 141 23.05 -5.73 -4.94
CA PRO A 141 23.45 -5.11 -3.67
C PRO A 141 23.13 -3.61 -3.56
N ASN A 142 22.87 -2.95 -4.69
CA ASN A 142 22.51 -1.53 -4.75
C ASN A 142 21.03 -1.31 -5.12
N TYR A 143 20.20 -2.36 -5.10
CA TYR A 143 18.77 -2.23 -5.34
C TYR A 143 18.06 -1.87 -4.02
N ALA A 144 17.78 -0.57 -3.84
CA ALA A 144 17.22 -0.01 -2.60
C ALA A 144 15.96 -0.74 -2.07
N PRO A 145 14.95 -1.07 -2.92
CA PRO A 145 13.83 -1.93 -2.53
C PRO A 145 14.22 -3.22 -1.80
N ALA A 146 15.19 -3.97 -2.34
CA ALA A 146 15.59 -5.23 -1.74
C ALA A 146 16.26 -5.04 -0.37
N LEU A 147 16.98 -3.94 -0.17
CA LEU A 147 17.57 -3.58 1.13
C LEU A 147 16.49 -3.17 2.14
N CYS A 148 15.46 -2.42 1.74
CA CYS A 148 14.35 -2.09 2.62
C CYS A 148 13.59 -3.32 3.11
N VAL A 149 13.31 -4.29 2.22
CA VAL A 149 12.66 -5.55 2.61
C VAL A 149 13.54 -6.36 3.56
N LEU A 150 14.86 -6.41 3.33
CA LEU A 150 15.79 -7.05 4.28
C LEU A 150 15.76 -6.35 5.65
N GLY A 151 15.76 -5.01 5.66
CA GLY A 151 15.70 -4.24 6.90
C GLY A 151 14.40 -4.45 7.68
N LEU A 152 13.26 -4.59 6.99
CA LEU A 152 11.98 -4.94 7.64
C LEU A 152 12.01 -6.34 8.25
N ILE A 153 12.61 -7.31 7.54
CA ILE A 153 12.78 -8.68 8.05
C ILE A 153 13.68 -8.67 9.30
N ASP A 154 14.79 -7.96 9.25
CA ASP A 154 15.74 -7.85 10.35
C ASP A 154 15.12 -7.10 11.55
N ALA A 155 14.29 -6.09 11.31
CA ALA A 155 13.46 -5.48 12.34
C ALA A 155 12.48 -6.47 12.98
N GLY A 156 11.82 -7.31 12.15
CA GLY A 156 10.93 -8.37 12.61
C GLY A 156 11.64 -9.44 13.47
N LEU A 157 12.95 -9.63 13.26
CA LEU A 157 13.81 -10.53 14.03
C LEU A 157 14.45 -9.88 15.25
N GLY A 158 14.25 -8.58 15.47
CA GLY A 158 14.91 -7.81 16.54
C GLY A 158 16.39 -7.49 16.28
N ARG A 159 16.85 -7.62 15.04
CA ARG A 159 18.23 -7.31 14.60
C ARG A 159 18.34 -5.83 14.28
N LYS A 160 18.28 -5.02 15.34
CA LYS A 160 18.10 -3.56 15.27
C LYS A 160 19.18 -2.88 14.42
N GLU A 161 20.44 -3.18 14.66
CA GLU A 161 21.54 -2.50 14.01
C GLU A 161 21.60 -2.86 12.52
N GLU A 162 21.38 -4.12 12.15
CA GLU A 162 21.25 -4.55 10.75
C GLU A 162 20.10 -3.81 10.05
N ALA A 163 18.92 -3.84 10.66
CA ALA A 163 17.70 -3.26 10.10
C ALA A 163 17.86 -1.77 9.77
N LEU A 164 18.40 -1.00 10.72
CA LEU A 164 18.62 0.43 10.54
C LEU A 164 19.71 0.74 9.50
N ARG A 165 20.79 -0.05 9.45
CA ARG A 165 21.84 0.13 8.44
C ARG A 165 21.28 -0.08 7.04
N GLU A 166 20.51 -1.14 6.83
CA GLU A 166 19.91 -1.47 5.54
C GLU A 166 18.87 -0.44 5.11
N GLY A 167 17.99 -0.01 6.02
CA GLY A 167 17.01 1.03 5.75
C GLY A 167 17.63 2.39 5.39
N ARG A 168 18.68 2.82 6.12
CA ARG A 168 19.42 4.06 5.80
C ARG A 168 20.11 3.96 4.45
N ARG A 169 20.75 2.82 4.16
CA ARG A 169 21.41 2.58 2.88
C ARG A 169 20.44 2.65 1.70
N ALA A 170 19.23 2.12 1.87
CA ALA A 170 18.20 2.21 0.85
C ALA A 170 17.78 3.67 0.55
N VAL A 171 17.64 4.50 1.58
CA VAL A 171 17.36 5.95 1.44
C VAL A 171 18.51 6.67 0.71
N GLU A 172 19.76 6.34 1.02
CA GLU A 172 20.93 6.90 0.33
C GLU A 172 20.98 6.53 -1.16
N LEU A 173 20.66 5.27 -1.49
CA LEU A 173 20.68 4.76 -2.86
C LEU A 173 19.53 5.31 -3.71
N CYS A 174 18.42 5.72 -3.09
CA CYS A 174 17.26 6.26 -3.78
C CYS A 174 16.76 7.56 -3.10
N PRO A 175 17.49 8.67 -3.26
CA PRO A 175 17.07 9.94 -2.69
C PRO A 175 15.84 10.49 -3.44
N ILE A 176 14.97 11.23 -2.73
CA ILE A 176 13.77 11.88 -3.29
C ILE A 176 14.08 12.70 -4.55
N GLY A 177 15.25 13.35 -4.61
CA GLY A 177 15.65 14.19 -5.74
C GLY A 177 15.82 13.42 -7.07
N ASN A 178 16.10 12.11 -7.00
CA ASN A 178 16.31 11.27 -8.19
C ASN A 178 15.02 10.60 -8.64
N ASP A 179 14.28 10.04 -7.67
CA ASP A 179 12.98 9.42 -7.90
C ASP A 179 12.08 9.78 -6.72
N ALA A 180 11.19 10.74 -6.92
CA ALA A 180 10.35 11.25 -5.84
C ALA A 180 9.40 10.18 -5.30
N PHE A 181 8.91 9.28 -6.15
CA PHE A 181 7.98 8.24 -5.74
C PHE A 181 8.70 7.15 -4.96
N ARG A 182 9.80 6.63 -5.50
CA ARG A 182 10.57 5.56 -4.85
C ARG A 182 11.32 6.08 -3.63
N GLY A 183 11.83 7.32 -3.65
CA GLY A 183 12.52 7.91 -2.51
C GLY A 183 11.61 8.12 -1.29
N ILE A 184 10.36 8.55 -1.49
CA ILE A 184 9.37 8.61 -0.40
C ILE A 184 9.06 7.20 0.14
N ALA A 185 9.00 6.19 -0.74
CA ALA A 185 8.82 4.80 -0.31
C ALA A 185 9.98 4.32 0.59
N MET A 186 11.24 4.62 0.25
CA MET A 186 12.39 4.24 1.08
C MET A 186 12.35 4.89 2.47
N ILE A 187 11.94 6.15 2.54
CA ILE A 187 11.79 6.87 3.82
C ILE A 187 10.68 6.26 4.66
N LYS A 188 9.55 5.89 4.05
CA LYS A 188 8.46 5.18 4.72
C LYS A 188 8.92 3.81 5.24
N TYR A 189 9.72 3.07 4.47
CA TYR A 189 10.29 1.81 4.96
C TYR A 189 11.20 2.03 6.15
N LEU A 190 12.09 3.03 6.11
CA LEU A 190 12.93 3.36 7.25
C LEU A 190 12.12 3.77 8.48
N ALA A 191 11.02 4.51 8.30
CA ALA A 191 10.09 4.82 9.39
C ALA A 191 9.48 3.56 10.02
N THR A 192 9.02 2.61 9.20
CA THR A 192 8.46 1.33 9.67
C THR A 192 9.51 0.49 10.40
N ILE A 193 10.71 0.39 9.84
CA ILE A 193 11.85 -0.31 10.45
C ILE A 193 12.13 0.28 11.83
N ALA A 194 12.27 1.60 11.91
CA ALA A 194 12.53 2.33 13.15
C ALA A 194 11.43 2.06 14.19
N ALA A 195 10.16 2.13 13.80
CA ALA A 195 9.03 1.83 14.68
C ALA A 195 9.06 0.40 15.22
N TRP A 196 9.45 -0.58 14.40
CA TRP A 196 9.47 -2.00 14.78
C TRP A 196 10.61 -2.36 15.73
N VAL A 197 11.72 -1.62 15.68
CA VAL A 197 12.91 -1.81 16.55
C VAL A 197 12.94 -0.85 17.75
N GLY A 198 11.87 -0.09 17.97
CA GLY A 198 11.72 0.82 19.13
C GLY A 198 12.46 2.15 19.01
N GLU A 199 12.86 2.56 17.79
CA GLU A 199 13.47 3.86 17.52
C GLU A 199 12.38 4.89 17.18
N GLU A 200 11.59 5.27 18.19
CA GLU A 200 10.40 6.12 18.05
C GLU A 200 10.72 7.51 17.51
N ASP A 201 11.82 8.11 17.97
CA ASP A 201 12.32 9.41 17.50
C ASP A 201 12.56 9.40 15.99
N LEU A 202 13.36 8.43 15.54
CA LEU A 202 13.68 8.26 14.12
C LEU A 202 12.42 7.96 13.31
N ALA A 203 11.54 7.09 13.81
CA ALA A 203 10.29 6.75 13.13
C ALA A 203 9.42 7.98 12.90
N CYS A 204 9.26 8.83 13.92
CA CYS A 204 8.50 10.07 13.81
C CYS A 204 9.15 11.08 12.86
N GLU A 205 10.48 11.24 12.91
CA GLU A 205 11.21 12.10 11.98
C GLU A 205 11.00 11.67 10.51
N GLN A 206 11.15 10.37 10.22
CA GLN A 206 10.97 9.85 8.87
C GLN A 206 9.51 9.96 8.40
N LEU A 207 8.53 9.71 9.29
CA LEU A 207 7.11 9.93 8.98
C LEU A 207 6.79 11.39 8.67
N ALA A 208 7.38 12.34 9.40
CA ALA A 208 7.19 13.76 9.13
C ALA A 208 7.70 14.15 7.72
N ILE A 209 8.81 13.54 7.27
CA ILE A 209 9.33 13.74 5.92
C ILE A 209 8.39 13.10 4.89
N ALA A 210 8.01 11.84 5.09
CA ALA A 210 7.17 11.07 4.16
C ALA A 210 5.76 11.67 3.97
N THR A 211 5.24 12.37 4.98
CA THR A 211 3.89 12.95 4.95
C THR A 211 3.84 14.42 4.53
N ARG A 212 5.00 15.08 4.38
CA ARG A 212 5.12 16.51 4.01
C ARG A 212 4.47 16.85 2.67
N LYS A 213 4.47 15.90 1.74
CA LYS A 213 3.77 16.00 0.45
C LYS A 213 2.70 14.92 0.38
N PRO A 214 1.63 15.14 -0.40
CA PRO A 214 0.70 14.06 -0.71
C PRO A 214 1.48 12.86 -1.26
N GLY A 215 1.16 11.68 -0.76
CA GLY A 215 1.76 10.41 -1.11
C GLY A 215 0.96 9.27 -0.49
N ASP A 216 1.52 8.06 -0.54
CA ASP A 216 0.79 6.82 -0.30
C ASP A 216 0.30 6.64 1.15
N LEU A 217 0.94 7.33 2.11
CA LEU A 217 0.53 7.31 3.51
C LEU A 217 -0.76 8.11 3.73
N SER A 218 -1.82 7.40 4.09
CA SER A 218 -3.14 7.95 4.40
C SER A 218 -3.38 8.11 5.91
N TYR A 219 -4.40 8.90 6.27
CA TYR A 219 -4.87 8.99 7.65
C TYR A 219 -5.23 7.61 8.22
N GLY A 220 -6.03 6.86 7.46
CA GLY A 220 -6.47 5.53 7.82
C GLY A 220 -5.34 4.56 8.08
N GLN A 221 -4.32 4.57 7.24
CA GLN A 221 -3.17 3.70 7.40
C GLN A 221 -2.38 4.00 8.67
N LEU A 222 -2.09 5.28 8.94
CA LEU A 222 -1.39 5.64 10.18
C LEU A 222 -2.24 5.33 11.41
N LYS A 223 -3.56 5.53 11.34
CA LYS A 223 -4.46 5.28 12.47
C LYS A 223 -4.63 3.79 12.75
N LEU A 224 -4.81 2.97 11.72
CA LEU A 224 -5.26 1.58 11.85
C LEU A 224 -4.16 0.54 11.71
N MET A 225 -3.11 0.75 10.91
CA MET A 225 -2.18 -0.33 10.61
C MET A 225 -1.36 -0.76 11.83
N PRO A 226 -1.08 -2.08 12.01
CA PRO A 226 -0.33 -2.60 13.15
C PRO A 226 1.14 -2.16 13.20
N PHE A 227 1.64 -1.63 12.10
CA PHE A 227 3.04 -1.24 11.94
C PHE A 227 3.43 -0.02 12.77
N TRP A 228 2.44 0.76 13.17
CA TRP A 228 2.61 2.00 13.93
C TRP A 228 2.16 1.86 15.38
N ASP A 229 1.86 0.64 15.84
CA ASP A 229 1.29 0.39 17.18
C ASP A 229 2.18 0.94 18.30
N SER A 230 3.51 0.85 18.14
CA SER A 230 4.49 1.37 19.11
C SER A 230 4.52 2.90 19.19
N LEU A 231 4.10 3.60 18.13
CA LEU A 231 4.14 5.07 18.09
C LEU A 231 2.87 5.72 18.67
N ARG A 232 1.82 4.92 18.94
CA ARG A 232 0.56 5.46 19.45
C ARG A 232 0.74 6.00 20.86
N GLY A 233 0.26 7.22 21.08
CA GLY A 233 0.50 7.95 22.33
C GLY A 233 1.72 8.88 22.29
N ASP A 234 2.61 8.76 21.30
CA ASP A 234 3.66 9.77 21.08
C ASP A 234 3.02 11.06 20.50
N PRO A 235 3.19 12.23 21.15
CA PRO A 235 2.61 13.48 20.68
C PRO A 235 3.01 13.88 19.26
N ARG A 236 4.22 13.53 18.82
CA ARG A 236 4.72 13.82 17.46
C ARG A 236 4.00 12.96 16.44
N PHE A 237 3.82 11.68 16.73
CA PHE A 237 3.06 10.77 15.86
C PHE A 237 1.60 11.21 15.76
N GLU A 238 0.94 11.49 16.90
CA GLU A 238 -0.47 11.93 16.90
C GLU A 238 -0.65 13.25 16.13
N LYS A 239 0.33 14.17 16.19
CA LYS A 239 0.32 15.39 15.37
C LYS A 239 0.39 15.09 13.87
N ILE A 240 1.21 14.13 13.45
CA ILE A 240 1.29 13.69 12.05
C ILE A 240 -0.05 13.10 11.62
N VAL A 241 -0.63 12.18 12.42
CA VAL A 241 -1.94 11.57 12.16
C VAL A 241 -3.03 12.64 12.03
N ALA A 242 -3.11 13.58 12.99
CA ALA A 242 -4.08 14.66 12.97
C ALA A 242 -3.95 15.56 11.74
N SER A 243 -2.72 15.80 11.25
CA SER A 243 -2.50 16.60 10.05
C SER A 243 -3.08 15.98 8.77
N LEU A 244 -3.29 14.66 8.76
CA LEU A 244 -3.84 13.90 7.64
C LEU A 244 -5.34 13.65 7.76
N ALA A 245 -5.93 13.90 8.94
CA ALA A 245 -7.34 13.63 9.19
C ALA A 245 -8.26 14.38 8.19
N PRO A 246 -9.44 13.82 7.88
CA PRO A 246 -10.46 14.53 7.13
C PRO A 246 -10.69 15.91 7.71
N LYS A 247 -10.58 16.94 6.87
CA LYS A 247 -10.96 18.29 7.27
C LYS A 247 -12.46 18.41 7.06
N ASP A 248 -13.22 18.54 8.14
CA ASP A 248 -14.64 18.83 8.04
C ASP A 248 -14.82 20.14 7.26
N GLN A 249 -15.78 20.17 6.32
CA GLN A 249 -16.02 21.35 5.48
C GLN A 249 -16.35 22.61 6.30
N GLU A 250 -16.77 22.47 7.56
CA GLU A 250 -16.99 23.59 8.49
C GLU A 250 -15.69 24.26 8.94
N THR A 251 -14.61 23.49 9.16
CA THR A 251 -13.30 24.04 9.55
C THR A 251 -12.62 24.83 8.44
N MET A 252 -12.94 24.54 7.17
CA MET A 252 -12.47 25.33 6.04
C MET A 252 -13.22 26.66 5.88
N LYS A 253 -14.49 26.74 6.31
CA LYS A 253 -15.25 28.00 6.31
C LYS A 253 -14.73 28.97 7.36
N THR A 254 -14.37 28.50 8.55
CA THR A 254 -13.82 29.37 9.61
C THR A 254 -12.40 29.85 9.31
N ALA A 255 -11.57 29.02 8.66
CA ALA A 255 -10.22 29.43 8.22
C ALA A 255 -10.24 30.44 7.04
N GLY A 256 -11.29 30.41 6.20
CA GLY A 256 -11.45 31.33 5.06
C GLY A 256 -12.03 32.71 5.38
N VAL A 257 -12.53 32.93 6.61
CA VAL A 257 -13.19 34.20 7.00
C VAL A 257 -12.20 35.24 7.54
N SER A 258 -10.96 34.86 7.91
CA SER A 258 -9.95 35.81 8.43
C SER A 258 -9.07 36.50 7.39
N GLN A 259 -9.29 36.29 6.08
CA GLN A 259 -8.54 36.99 5.03
C GLN A 259 -9.47 37.44 3.90
N ASN A 260 -10.29 38.46 4.15
CA ASN A 260 -10.83 39.30 3.09
C ASN A 260 -11.00 40.74 3.61
N GLY A 261 -9.86 41.42 3.71
CA GLY A 261 -9.77 42.86 3.85
C GLY A 261 -8.82 43.41 2.79
N ALA A 262 -9.39 44.22 1.89
CA ALA A 262 -8.74 45.16 0.96
C ALA A 262 -8.07 44.64 -0.33
N GLY A 263 -8.57 45.14 -1.48
CA GLY A 263 -7.68 45.62 -2.55
C GLY A 263 -7.90 45.14 -3.99
N GLY A 264 -8.91 45.68 -4.67
CA GLY A 264 -8.90 46.18 -6.06
C GLY A 264 -8.01 45.59 -7.19
N ASN A 265 -8.70 44.98 -8.16
CA ASN A 265 -8.75 45.30 -9.61
C ASN A 265 -7.61 44.93 -10.63
N GLN A 266 -8.06 44.35 -11.77
CA GLN A 266 -7.49 44.25 -13.14
C GLN A 266 -6.33 43.24 -13.38
N ARG A 267 -6.21 42.46 -14.46
CA ARG A 267 -6.83 42.37 -15.81
C ARG A 267 -6.52 40.98 -16.45
N HIS A 268 -7.21 40.68 -17.56
CA HIS A 268 -7.25 39.44 -18.36
C HIS A 268 -5.91 38.87 -18.90
N GLY A 269 -5.90 37.54 -19.10
CA GLY A 269 -5.44 36.94 -20.38
C GLY A 269 -4.41 35.82 -20.31
N ARG A 270 -4.85 34.54 -20.26
CA ARG A 270 -4.30 33.39 -21.02
C ARG A 270 -4.96 32.08 -20.56
N ALA A 271 -6.03 31.67 -21.26
CA ALA A 271 -6.54 30.30 -21.23
C ALA A 271 -6.21 29.68 -22.60
N GLY A 272 -5.37 28.65 -22.62
CA GLY A 272 -4.98 27.97 -23.86
C GLY A 272 -3.57 27.41 -23.81
N ARG A 273 -3.33 26.45 -22.90
CA ARG A 273 -2.23 25.45 -22.98
C ARG A 273 -2.21 24.40 -21.85
N GLU A 274 -3.22 24.33 -20.98
CA GLU A 274 -3.25 23.37 -19.85
C GLU A 274 -4.13 22.13 -20.10
N THR A 275 -4.95 22.13 -21.16
CA THR A 275 -5.87 21.01 -21.46
C THR A 275 -5.21 19.83 -22.19
N GLU A 276 -4.06 20.01 -22.85
CA GLU A 276 -3.38 18.91 -23.56
C GLU A 276 -2.43 18.09 -22.66
N ARG A 277 -1.90 18.67 -21.57
CA ARG A 277 -1.04 17.94 -20.61
C ARG A 277 -1.84 17.05 -19.66
N ALA A 278 -3.10 17.40 -19.36
CA ALA A 278 -3.98 16.59 -18.53
C ALA A 278 -4.41 15.29 -19.25
N GLY A 279 -4.75 15.38 -20.54
CA GLY A 279 -5.14 14.21 -21.35
C GLY A 279 -4.02 13.18 -21.54
N ALA A 280 -2.76 13.63 -21.65
CA ALA A 280 -1.60 12.73 -21.76
C ALA A 280 -1.30 11.98 -20.45
N SER A 281 -1.57 12.59 -19.30
CA SER A 281 -1.38 11.96 -17.98
C SER A 281 -2.44 10.90 -17.66
N GLU A 282 -3.69 11.11 -18.07
CA GLU A 282 -4.77 10.13 -17.91
C GLU A 282 -4.58 8.91 -18.83
N SER A 283 -4.08 9.12 -20.05
CA SER A 283 -3.76 8.04 -20.99
C SER A 283 -2.66 7.11 -20.45
N ASN A 284 -1.64 7.64 -19.78
CA ASN A 284 -0.57 6.82 -19.21
C ASN A 284 -1.01 6.01 -17.99
N ALA A 285 -1.88 6.56 -17.13
CA ALA A 285 -2.42 5.85 -15.97
C ALA A 285 -3.36 4.70 -16.37
N LEU A 286 -4.20 4.92 -17.38
CA LEU A 286 -5.07 3.88 -17.95
C LEU A 286 -4.27 2.80 -18.70
N GLN A 287 -3.17 3.16 -19.36
CA GLN A 287 -2.27 2.18 -19.99
C GLN A 287 -1.54 1.32 -18.97
N PHE A 288 -1.15 1.85 -17.81
CA PHE A 288 -0.49 1.06 -16.77
C PHE A 288 -1.45 0.07 -16.11
N ALA A 289 -2.68 0.50 -15.80
CA ALA A 289 -3.73 -0.40 -15.30
C ALA A 289 -4.10 -1.50 -16.32
N ALA A 290 -4.24 -1.14 -17.61
CA ALA A 290 -4.54 -2.10 -18.67
C ALA A 290 -3.38 -3.05 -18.98
N ALA A 291 -2.12 -2.62 -18.82
CA ALA A 291 -0.94 -3.46 -19.01
C ALA A 291 -0.84 -4.56 -17.93
N THR A 292 -1.16 -4.22 -16.68
CA THR A 292 -1.23 -5.17 -15.56
C THR A 292 -2.34 -6.20 -15.79
N SER A 293 -3.55 -5.77 -16.18
CA SER A 293 -4.65 -6.69 -16.47
C SER A 293 -4.40 -7.59 -17.69
N ARG A 294 -3.72 -7.10 -18.74
CA ARG A 294 -3.35 -7.93 -19.92
C ARG A 294 -2.22 -8.92 -19.61
N SER A 295 -1.27 -8.55 -18.74
CA SER A 295 -0.20 -9.44 -18.29
C SER A 295 -0.78 -10.65 -17.53
N ILE A 296 -1.70 -10.39 -16.60
CA ILE A 296 -2.43 -11.41 -15.82
C ILE A 296 -3.29 -12.32 -16.70
N ARG A 297 -3.96 -11.77 -17.74
CA ARG A 297 -4.74 -12.60 -18.68
C ARG A 297 -3.85 -13.49 -19.56
N ARG A 298 -2.67 -13.00 -19.98
CA ARG A 298 -1.75 -13.76 -20.85
C ARG A 298 -1.05 -14.90 -20.11
N SER A 299 -0.65 -14.70 -18.84
CA SER A 299 -0.08 -15.77 -18.02
C SER A 299 -1.09 -16.89 -17.78
N SER A 300 -2.35 -16.54 -17.42
CA SER A 300 -3.44 -17.50 -17.22
C SER A 300 -3.73 -18.37 -18.47
N THR A 301 -3.74 -17.78 -19.68
CA THR A 301 -3.93 -18.56 -20.91
C THR A 301 -2.72 -19.43 -21.30
N ARG A 302 -1.51 -19.10 -20.84
CA ARG A 302 -0.30 -19.87 -21.14
C ARG A 302 -0.23 -21.12 -20.26
N ASP A 303 -0.61 -21.00 -18.99
CA ASP A 303 -0.69 -22.12 -18.05
C ASP A 303 -1.82 -23.10 -18.37
N GLN A 304 -2.96 -22.62 -18.88
CA GLN A 304 -4.02 -23.53 -19.33
C GLN A 304 -3.59 -24.35 -20.56
N ARG A 305 -2.74 -23.82 -21.45
CA ARG A 305 -2.26 -24.54 -22.64
C ARG A 305 -1.14 -25.53 -22.33
N SER A 306 -0.30 -25.30 -21.31
CA SER A 306 0.72 -26.26 -20.86
C SER A 306 0.06 -27.46 -20.18
N VAL A 307 -0.87 -27.22 -19.26
CA VAL A 307 -1.62 -28.29 -18.55
C VAL A 307 -2.44 -29.15 -19.52
N SER A 308 -2.98 -28.56 -20.60
CA SER A 308 -3.70 -29.30 -21.65
C SER A 308 -2.78 -30.21 -22.48
N ARG A 309 -1.53 -29.82 -22.73
CA ARG A 309 -0.56 -30.62 -23.47
C ARG A 309 -0.02 -31.79 -22.65
N ASP A 310 0.20 -31.59 -21.36
CA ASP A 310 0.68 -32.65 -20.47
C ASP A 310 -0.39 -33.73 -20.23
N ARG A 311 -1.68 -33.35 -20.20
CA ARG A 311 -2.79 -34.32 -20.16
C ARG A 311 -2.95 -35.12 -21.45
N ALA A 312 -2.71 -34.52 -22.61
CA ALA A 312 -2.77 -35.24 -23.89
C ALA A 312 -1.61 -36.23 -24.08
N GLY A 313 -0.42 -35.91 -23.55
CA GLY A 313 0.74 -36.82 -23.59
C GLY A 313 0.64 -38.03 -22.65
N ALA A 314 -0.16 -37.93 -21.58
CA ALA A 314 -0.36 -38.99 -20.60
C ALA A 314 -1.43 -40.03 -21.00
N GLN A 315 -2.20 -39.79 -22.07
CA GLN A 315 -3.22 -40.73 -22.59
C GLN A 315 -2.74 -41.56 -23.80
N GLN A 316 -1.47 -41.44 -24.20
CA GLN A 316 -0.88 -42.20 -25.33
C GLN A 316 0.30 -43.10 -24.93
N LYS A 317 0.41 -43.51 -23.67
CA LYS A 317 1.33 -44.56 -23.21
C LYS A 317 0.60 -45.69 -22.50
#